data_AF-A0A2E0GRS0-F1
#
_entry.id   AF-A0A2E0GRS0-F1
#
_cell.length_a   1.000
_cell.length_b   1.000
_cell.length_c   1.000
_cell.angle_alpha   90.00
_cell.angle_beta   90.00
_cell.angle_gamma   90.00
#
_symmetry.space_group_name_H-M   'P 1'
#
loop_
_entity.id
_entity.type
_entity.pdbx_description
1 polymer ?
#
loop_
_entity_poly.entity_id
_entity_poly.type
_entity_poly.pdbx_seq_one_letter_code
_entity_poly.pdbx_strand_id
1 'polypeptide(L)'
;ALVIQSATDGNHCIESDGIGSYSGKTTNVREDFITRKLNTRATINNLTCIISPNGAATATHDPGAGWRIREGIWMNINDSLLISSFGANDTESTSDNYLLRIESAETHASFIGGDSNLNSVIYSGQENEKGTTITGSNPSVTEKGFAESEGNVFATVASGSTKSATATNDTDLQLLEGTQPFYSILWATSQVNGAAPANSSKPTGTGTYLGALSTGVADWTFGWTYGLHPSNRGQALWFESL
;
A
#
# COMPACT_ATOMS: atom_id res chain seq x y z
N ALA A 1 -6.46 6.92 6.66
CA ALA A 1 -5.23 7.10 7.45
C ALA A 1 -4.08 7.50 6.52
N LEU A 2 -3.10 8.29 6.97
CA LEU A 2 -1.94 8.69 6.16
C LEU A 2 -0.67 8.12 6.79
N VAL A 3 0.14 7.42 5.99
CA VAL A 3 1.44 6.89 6.39
C VAL A 3 2.48 7.33 5.36
N ILE A 4 3.53 7.98 5.84
CA ILE A 4 4.66 8.43 5.03
C ILE A 4 5.92 7.97 5.72
N GLN A 5 6.72 7.16 5.03
CA GLN A 5 7.98 6.66 5.58
C GLN A 5 9.10 7.70 5.44
N SER A 6 10.08 7.64 6.34
CA SER A 6 11.34 8.38 6.19
C SER A 6 12.12 7.83 5.00
N ALA A 7 12.77 8.69 4.21
CA ALA A 7 13.48 8.32 2.98
C ALA A 7 14.59 7.27 3.15
N THR A 8 15.14 7.15 4.34
CA THR A 8 16.27 6.25 4.66
C THR A 8 15.96 5.28 5.78
N ASP A 9 14.76 5.37 6.35
CA ASP A 9 14.38 4.61 7.54
C ASP A 9 12.93 4.16 7.45
N GLY A 10 12.69 3.30 6.47
CA GLY A 10 11.42 2.64 6.25
C GLY A 10 11.27 1.31 7.02
N ASN A 11 10.11 0.69 6.81
CA ASN A 11 9.81 -0.73 7.02
C ASN A 11 8.51 -0.99 6.22
N HIS A 12 7.56 -1.82 6.65
CA HIS A 12 6.24 -1.92 6.01
C HIS A 12 5.33 -0.74 6.36
N CYS A 13 4.54 -0.27 5.39
CA CYS A 13 3.42 0.63 5.69
C CYS A 13 2.38 -0.05 6.59
N ILE A 14 2.15 -1.35 6.35
CA ILE A 14 1.41 -2.23 7.24
C ILE A 14 2.23 -3.49 7.40
N GLU A 15 2.70 -3.77 8.61
CA GLU A 15 3.11 -5.12 9.02
C GLU A 15 2.19 -5.55 10.15
N SER A 16 1.49 -6.67 9.97
CA SER A 16 0.58 -7.15 10.99
C SER A 16 0.48 -8.67 11.03
N ASP A 17 0.53 -9.18 12.25
CA ASP A 17 0.44 -10.59 12.59
C ASP A 17 -0.95 -10.87 13.15
N GLY A 18 -1.68 -11.81 12.55
CA GLY A 18 -3.06 -12.09 12.92
C GLY A 18 -3.21 -12.62 14.33
N ILE A 19 -2.42 -13.63 14.68
CA ILE A 19 -2.43 -14.29 16.00
C ILE A 19 -1.08 -14.15 16.72
N GLY A 20 -0.25 -13.21 16.26
CA GLY A 20 1.16 -13.07 16.63
C GLY A 20 2.03 -14.17 16.04
N SER A 21 3.32 -14.15 16.42
CA SER A 21 4.35 -15.05 15.88
C SER A 21 3.91 -16.51 15.83
N TYR A 22 4.11 -17.14 14.68
CA TYR A 22 3.90 -18.57 14.49
C TYR A 22 4.93 -19.45 15.23
N SER A 23 6.00 -18.85 15.76
CA SER A 23 7.01 -19.58 16.51
C SER A 23 6.39 -20.34 17.68
N GLY A 24 6.59 -21.66 17.72
CA GLY A 24 6.04 -22.55 18.74
C GLY A 24 4.54 -22.87 18.61
N LYS A 25 3.85 -22.44 17.53
CA LYS A 25 2.45 -22.80 17.27
C LYS A 25 2.36 -23.90 16.21
N THR A 26 1.66 -24.99 16.51
CA THR A 26 1.35 -26.04 15.53
C THR A 26 0.21 -25.59 14.61
N THR A 27 0.01 -26.27 13.47
CA THR A 27 -1.16 -26.05 12.59
C THR A 27 -2.47 -26.10 13.35
N ASN A 28 -2.69 -27.13 14.17
CA ASN A 28 -3.93 -27.27 14.95
C ASN A 28 -4.17 -26.09 15.90
N VAL A 29 -3.10 -25.54 16.51
CA VAL A 29 -3.24 -24.34 17.35
C VAL A 29 -3.64 -23.15 16.49
N ARG A 30 -2.97 -22.91 15.35
CA ARG A 30 -3.31 -21.79 14.46
C ARG A 30 -4.75 -21.87 13.98
N GLU A 31 -5.19 -23.05 13.54
CA GLU A 31 -6.56 -23.31 13.12
C GLU A 31 -7.59 -23.13 14.25
N ASP A 32 -7.27 -23.50 15.50
CA ASP A 32 -8.14 -23.25 16.67
C ASP A 32 -8.34 -21.75 16.88
N PHE A 33 -7.27 -20.95 16.82
CA PHE A 33 -7.37 -19.49 16.94
C PHE A 33 -8.26 -18.90 15.83
N ILE A 34 -8.07 -19.32 14.58
CA ILE A 34 -8.88 -18.85 13.45
C ILE A 34 -10.35 -19.25 13.60
N THR A 35 -10.61 -20.52 13.97
CA THR A 35 -11.96 -21.06 14.18
C THR A 35 -12.69 -20.30 15.27
N ARG A 36 -11.99 -19.95 16.35
CA ARG A 36 -12.52 -19.16 17.46
C ARG A 36 -12.54 -17.66 17.19
N LYS A 37 -12.10 -17.22 16.01
CA LYS A 37 -11.99 -15.80 15.61
C LYS A 37 -11.13 -14.98 16.56
N LEU A 38 -10.08 -15.58 17.10
CA LEU A 38 -9.09 -14.94 17.97
C LEU A 38 -7.93 -14.31 17.18
N ASN A 39 -8.06 -14.25 15.86
CA ASN A 39 -7.15 -13.53 14.98
C ASN A 39 -7.61 -12.09 14.76
N THR A 40 -6.65 -11.20 14.46
CA THR A 40 -6.95 -9.85 14.00
C THR A 40 -7.79 -9.89 12.73
N ARG A 41 -8.92 -9.19 12.74
CA ARG A 41 -9.83 -9.01 11.60
C ARG A 41 -10.06 -7.54 11.37
N ALA A 42 -9.16 -6.90 10.62
CA ALA A 42 -9.13 -5.45 10.49
C ALA A 42 -9.84 -4.98 9.22
N THR A 43 -10.40 -3.77 9.26
CA THR A 43 -10.84 -3.06 8.07
C THR A 43 -10.15 -1.71 8.04
N ILE A 44 -9.51 -1.40 6.91
CA ILE A 44 -8.83 -0.13 6.67
C ILE A 44 -9.50 0.52 5.48
N ASN A 45 -9.98 1.74 5.67
CA ASN A 45 -10.56 2.55 4.60
C ASN A 45 -9.68 3.77 4.40
N ASN A 46 -9.57 4.23 3.15
CA ASN A 46 -8.99 5.53 2.83
C ASN A 46 -7.55 5.65 3.35
N LEU A 47 -6.69 4.67 3.06
CA LEU A 47 -5.27 4.71 3.41
C LEU A 47 -4.46 5.30 2.25
N THR A 48 -3.63 6.31 2.53
CA THR A 48 -2.51 6.68 1.66
C THR A 48 -1.23 6.22 2.33
N CYS A 49 -0.48 5.36 1.66
CA CYS A 49 0.86 4.95 2.05
C CYS A 49 1.86 5.49 1.03
N ILE A 50 2.85 6.24 1.50
CA ILE A 50 4.02 6.63 0.71
C ILE A 50 5.23 5.91 1.32
N ILE A 51 5.75 4.92 0.60
CA ILE A 51 6.85 4.09 1.08
C ILE A 51 8.18 4.65 0.64
N SER A 52 9.20 4.38 1.46
CA SER A 52 10.56 4.83 1.23
C SER A 52 11.25 3.97 0.17
N PRO A 53 12.13 4.56 -0.66
CA PRO A 53 12.93 3.83 -1.64
C PRO A 53 14.17 3.15 -1.04
N ASN A 54 14.40 3.24 0.28
CA ASN A 54 15.60 2.68 0.90
C ASN A 54 15.66 1.16 0.73
N GLY A 55 16.81 0.68 0.25
CA GLY A 55 17.15 -0.75 0.19
C GLY A 55 17.85 -1.23 1.45
N ALA A 56 18.06 -2.55 1.58
CA ALA A 56 18.66 -3.17 2.76
C ALA A 56 20.05 -2.63 3.12
N ALA A 57 20.84 -2.24 2.11
CA ALA A 57 22.17 -1.67 2.33
C ALA A 57 22.14 -0.25 2.94
N THR A 58 21.01 0.46 2.81
CA THR A 58 20.85 1.86 3.24
C THR A 58 19.88 2.02 4.40
N ALA A 59 19.07 0.99 4.69
CA ALA A 59 18.12 0.97 5.79
C ALA A 59 18.83 0.90 7.14
N THR A 60 18.36 1.67 8.11
CA THR A 60 18.76 1.51 9.52
C THR A 60 17.90 0.49 10.27
N HIS A 61 16.70 0.19 9.77
CA HIS A 61 15.85 -0.92 10.21
C HIS A 61 15.69 -1.94 9.07
N ASP A 62 14.54 -1.94 8.38
CA ASP A 62 14.26 -2.78 7.22
C ASP A 62 14.09 -1.90 5.97
N PRO A 63 14.20 -2.47 4.75
CA PRO A 63 13.85 -1.75 3.55
C PRO A 63 12.41 -1.21 3.59
N GLY A 64 12.19 -0.05 2.98
CA GLY A 64 10.85 0.53 2.88
C GLY A 64 9.96 -0.34 1.99
N ALA A 65 8.86 -0.85 2.52
CA ALA A 65 7.97 -1.77 1.84
C ALA A 65 6.50 -1.43 2.10
N GLY A 66 5.63 -1.99 1.29
CA GLY A 66 4.19 -1.78 1.33
C GLY A 66 3.49 -2.59 2.41
N TRP A 67 2.51 -3.39 2.01
CA TRP A 67 1.68 -4.16 2.93
C TRP A 67 2.20 -5.57 3.07
N ARG A 68 2.37 -6.00 4.31
CA ARG A 68 2.70 -7.37 4.70
C ARG A 68 1.61 -7.91 5.60
N ILE A 69 0.82 -8.82 5.03
CA ILE A 69 -0.40 -9.37 5.64
C ILE A 69 -0.12 -10.84 5.95
N ARG A 70 0.10 -11.16 7.23
CA ARG A 70 0.63 -12.47 7.63
C ARG A 70 0.02 -13.08 8.89
N GLU A 71 0.41 -14.33 9.11
CA GLU A 71 0.20 -15.06 10.36
C GLU A 71 -1.28 -15.09 10.78
N GLY A 72 -2.15 -15.39 9.82
CA GLY A 72 -3.57 -15.63 10.05
C GLY A 72 -4.40 -14.36 10.21
N ILE A 73 -3.85 -13.20 9.84
CA ILE A 73 -4.63 -11.96 9.82
C ILE A 73 -5.66 -12.00 8.71
N TRP A 74 -6.88 -11.55 9.00
CA TRP A 74 -7.88 -11.31 7.98
C TRP A 74 -8.08 -9.81 7.82
N MET A 75 -8.04 -9.29 6.60
CA MET A 75 -8.04 -7.85 6.38
C MET A 75 -8.86 -7.45 5.16
N ASN A 76 -9.67 -6.41 5.34
CA ASN A 76 -10.32 -5.71 4.24
C ASN A 76 -9.68 -4.33 4.09
N ILE A 77 -9.08 -4.07 2.93
CA ILE A 77 -8.50 -2.76 2.62
C ILE A 77 -9.29 -2.14 1.49
N ASN A 78 -9.85 -0.96 1.74
CA ASN A 78 -10.74 -0.27 0.80
C ASN A 78 -10.22 1.13 0.48
N ASP A 79 -10.46 1.58 -0.75
CA ASP A 79 -10.33 2.97 -1.17
C ASP A 79 -8.96 3.59 -0.89
N SER A 80 -7.89 2.90 -1.25
CA SER A 80 -6.54 3.20 -0.76
C SER A 80 -5.51 3.42 -1.88
N LEU A 81 -4.44 4.12 -1.54
CA LEU A 81 -3.28 4.38 -2.38
C LEU A 81 -2.02 3.82 -1.72
N LEU A 82 -1.21 3.12 -2.49
CA LEU A 82 0.11 2.65 -2.07
C LEU A 82 1.17 3.05 -3.09
N ILE A 83 2.08 3.94 -2.69
CA ILE A 83 2.97 4.66 -3.61
C ILE A 83 4.41 4.53 -3.13
N SER A 84 5.27 3.95 -3.97
CA SER A 84 6.73 3.95 -3.84
C SER A 84 7.43 4.75 -4.94
N SER A 85 6.68 5.17 -5.95
CA SER A 85 7.25 5.67 -7.21
C SER A 85 8.03 6.98 -7.09
N PHE A 86 7.90 7.72 -5.99
CA PHE A 86 8.65 8.95 -5.78
C PHE A 86 10.17 8.74 -5.70
N GLY A 87 10.65 7.53 -5.37
CA GLY A 87 12.07 7.18 -5.38
C GLY A 87 12.37 6.00 -6.29
N ALA A 88 13.60 5.91 -6.80
CA ALA A 88 14.08 4.70 -7.46
C ALA A 88 14.21 3.60 -6.40
N ASN A 89 13.62 2.42 -6.65
CA ASN A 89 13.77 1.27 -5.76
C ASN A 89 15.22 0.80 -5.69
N ASP A 90 15.52 0.01 -4.67
CA ASP A 90 16.73 -0.79 -4.61
C ASP A 90 16.80 -1.74 -5.82
N THR A 91 17.85 -1.62 -6.63
CA THR A 91 18.06 -2.48 -7.79
C THR A 91 18.93 -3.70 -7.48
N GLU A 92 19.53 -3.77 -6.30
CA GLU A 92 20.34 -4.90 -5.84
C GLU A 92 19.47 -6.05 -5.29
N SER A 93 18.25 -5.74 -4.84
CA SER A 93 17.24 -6.69 -4.40
C SER A 93 15.88 -6.32 -4.98
N THR A 94 15.27 -7.21 -5.76
CA THR A 94 13.94 -6.99 -6.36
C THR A 94 12.79 -7.21 -5.38
N SER A 95 13.07 -7.16 -4.08
CA SER A 95 12.15 -7.61 -3.05
C SER A 95 12.16 -6.72 -1.81
N ASP A 96 12.85 -5.59 -1.88
CA ASP A 96 13.08 -4.69 -0.77
C ASP A 96 12.00 -3.62 -0.72
N ASN A 97 11.58 -3.11 -1.88
CA ASN A 97 10.56 -2.06 -2.00
C ASN A 97 9.22 -2.55 -2.54
N TYR A 98 8.89 -3.81 -2.27
CA TYR A 98 7.65 -4.43 -2.71
C TYR A 98 6.40 -3.74 -2.18
N LEU A 99 5.33 -3.69 -2.98
CA LEU A 99 4.05 -3.10 -2.59
C LEU A 99 3.15 -4.07 -1.82
N LEU A 100 3.06 -5.32 -2.24
CA LEU A 100 2.15 -6.29 -1.62
C LEU A 100 2.86 -7.59 -1.24
N ARG A 101 2.62 -8.04 -0.01
CA ARG A 101 2.91 -9.38 0.44
C ARG A 101 1.73 -9.96 1.20
N ILE A 102 1.22 -11.10 0.71
CA ILE A 102 0.18 -11.89 1.38
C ILE A 102 0.80 -13.24 1.68
N GLU A 103 0.86 -13.61 2.96
CA GLU A 103 1.50 -14.86 3.37
C GLU A 103 0.73 -15.58 4.48
N SER A 104 1.06 -16.87 4.64
CA SER A 104 0.42 -17.84 5.54
C SER A 104 -0.85 -18.46 4.98
N ALA A 105 -1.00 -19.78 5.16
CA ALA A 105 -2.09 -20.55 4.57
C ALA A 105 -3.47 -20.07 5.01
N GLU A 106 -3.61 -19.68 6.28
CA GLU A 106 -4.88 -19.20 6.85
C GLU A 106 -5.24 -17.79 6.32
N THR A 107 -4.24 -16.95 6.04
CA THR A 107 -4.42 -15.66 5.38
C THR A 107 -4.83 -15.87 3.92
N HIS A 108 -4.14 -16.75 3.18
CA HIS A 108 -4.50 -17.08 1.80
C HIS A 108 -5.94 -17.57 1.71
N ALA A 109 -6.32 -18.52 2.58
CA ALA A 109 -7.67 -19.07 2.63
C ALA A 109 -8.73 -17.98 2.86
N SER A 110 -8.43 -16.97 3.67
CA SER A 110 -9.35 -15.85 3.90
C SER A 110 -9.56 -14.97 2.67
N PHE A 111 -8.50 -14.71 1.89
CA PHE A 111 -8.60 -13.95 0.65
C PHE A 111 -9.33 -14.74 -0.43
N ILE A 112 -9.02 -16.03 -0.58
CA ILE A 112 -9.70 -16.92 -1.54
C ILE A 112 -11.18 -17.12 -1.16
N GLY A 113 -11.47 -17.18 0.13
CA GLY A 113 -12.83 -17.33 0.67
C GLY A 113 -13.66 -16.04 0.69
N GLY A 114 -13.06 -14.88 0.41
CA GLY A 114 -13.72 -13.57 0.45
C GLY A 114 -13.91 -12.98 1.86
N ASP A 115 -13.31 -13.58 2.89
CA ASP A 115 -13.27 -13.02 4.25
C ASP A 115 -12.32 -11.82 4.36
N SER A 116 -11.28 -11.81 3.51
CA SER A 116 -10.32 -10.72 3.32
C SER A 116 -10.38 -10.25 1.87
N ASN A 117 -10.27 -8.94 1.65
CA ASN A 117 -10.49 -8.35 0.32
C ASN A 117 -9.58 -7.11 0.13
N LEU A 118 -9.20 -6.88 -1.12
CA LEU A 118 -8.53 -5.65 -1.57
C LEU A 118 -9.49 -4.95 -2.53
N ASN A 119 -10.08 -3.83 -2.12
CA ASN A 119 -11.13 -3.17 -2.89
C ASN A 119 -10.71 -1.74 -3.23
N SER A 120 -10.74 -1.40 -4.52
CA SER A 120 -10.47 -0.03 -4.96
C SER A 120 -9.12 0.49 -4.46
N VAL A 121 -8.06 -0.24 -4.78
CA VAL A 121 -6.68 0.14 -4.47
C VAL A 121 -5.94 0.47 -5.75
N ILE A 122 -5.19 1.57 -5.72
CA ILE A 122 -4.18 1.89 -6.74
C ILE A 122 -2.79 1.79 -6.13
N TYR A 123 -1.95 1.01 -6.81
CA TYR A 123 -0.57 0.75 -6.50
C TYR A 123 0.33 1.49 -7.49
N SER A 124 1.37 2.16 -7.03
CA SER A 124 2.37 2.81 -7.88
C SER A 124 3.77 2.56 -7.38
N GLY A 125 4.49 1.68 -8.06
CA GLY A 125 5.85 1.30 -7.67
C GLY A 125 6.49 0.35 -8.65
N GLN A 126 7.78 0.14 -8.44
CA GLN A 126 8.65 -0.66 -9.31
C GLN A 126 8.54 -2.15 -8.97
N GLU A 127 8.36 -2.47 -7.68
CA GLU A 127 8.23 -3.83 -7.17
C GLU A 127 6.80 -4.07 -6.72
N ASN A 128 5.95 -4.58 -7.62
CA ASN A 128 4.52 -4.71 -7.33
C ASN A 128 4.19 -5.71 -6.21
N GLU A 129 5.05 -6.69 -5.99
CA GLU A 129 4.81 -7.80 -5.07
C GLU A 129 6.12 -8.35 -4.50
N LYS A 130 6.08 -8.99 -3.33
CA LYS A 130 7.25 -9.67 -2.77
C LYS A 130 7.60 -10.93 -3.57
N GLY A 131 6.59 -11.54 -4.20
CA GLY A 131 6.73 -12.75 -4.99
C GLY A 131 6.26 -14.01 -4.26
N THR A 132 5.42 -13.88 -3.22
CA THR A 132 4.75 -15.05 -2.64
C THR A 132 3.68 -15.55 -3.62
N THR A 133 3.53 -16.86 -3.73
CA THR A 133 2.39 -17.45 -4.44
C THR A 133 1.24 -17.66 -3.46
N ILE A 134 0.08 -17.09 -3.76
CA ILE A 134 -1.15 -17.38 -3.03
C ILE A 134 -1.60 -18.79 -3.41
N THR A 135 -1.49 -19.69 -2.46
CA THR A 135 -1.83 -21.11 -2.57
C THR A 135 -3.25 -21.37 -2.09
N GLY A 136 -3.93 -22.35 -2.70
CA GLY A 136 -5.33 -22.69 -2.40
C GLY A 136 -6.34 -22.07 -3.39
N SER A 137 -5.91 -21.10 -4.20
CA SER A 137 -6.61 -20.71 -5.42
C SER A 137 -6.34 -21.76 -6.51
N ASN A 138 -7.29 -21.95 -7.43
CA ASN A 138 -7.14 -22.87 -8.56
C ASN A 138 -7.39 -22.13 -9.89
N PRO A 139 -6.33 -21.79 -10.66
CA PRO A 139 -4.91 -22.02 -10.37
C PRO A 139 -4.38 -21.14 -9.23
N SER A 140 -3.24 -21.51 -8.64
CA SER A 140 -2.50 -20.60 -7.75
C SER A 140 -2.15 -19.30 -8.48
N VAL A 141 -2.12 -18.18 -7.76
CA VAL A 141 -1.89 -16.85 -8.34
C VAL A 141 -0.78 -16.09 -7.61
N THR A 142 -0.14 -15.13 -8.27
CA THR A 142 0.77 -14.19 -7.61
C THR A 142 -0.03 -13.17 -6.78
N GLU A 143 0.63 -12.44 -5.88
CA GLU A 143 0.00 -11.41 -5.04
C GLU A 143 -0.60 -10.29 -5.90
N LYS A 144 0.15 -9.81 -6.91
CA LYS A 144 -0.30 -8.86 -7.93
C LYS A 144 -1.46 -9.43 -8.73
N GLY A 145 -1.34 -10.68 -9.20
CA GLY A 145 -2.39 -11.34 -9.98
C GLY A 145 -3.69 -11.47 -9.21
N PHE A 146 -3.62 -11.77 -7.90
CA PHE A 146 -4.77 -11.77 -7.02
C PHE A 146 -5.38 -10.37 -6.87
N ALA A 147 -4.57 -9.36 -6.55
CA ALA A 147 -5.04 -7.98 -6.40
C ALA A 147 -5.71 -7.45 -7.68
N GLU A 148 -5.16 -7.76 -8.86
CA GLU A 148 -5.77 -7.41 -10.16
C GLU A 148 -7.08 -8.17 -10.40
N SER A 149 -7.19 -9.42 -9.95
CA SER A 149 -8.44 -10.20 -10.03
C SER A 149 -9.56 -9.63 -9.16
N GLU A 150 -9.20 -8.96 -8.06
CA GLU A 150 -10.10 -8.18 -7.21
C GLU A 150 -10.40 -6.77 -7.78
N GLY A 151 -9.85 -6.45 -8.96
CA GLY A 151 -10.13 -5.20 -9.67
C GLY A 151 -9.22 -4.02 -9.32
N ASN A 152 -8.15 -4.25 -8.55
CA ASN A 152 -7.16 -3.23 -8.21
C ASN A 152 -6.21 -2.95 -9.38
N VAL A 153 -5.54 -1.79 -9.35
CA VAL A 153 -4.75 -1.29 -10.48
C VAL A 153 -3.30 -1.04 -10.05
N PHE A 154 -2.35 -1.46 -10.87
CA PHE A 154 -0.93 -1.15 -10.73
C PHE A 154 -0.47 -0.20 -11.84
N ALA A 155 0.17 0.90 -11.45
CA ALA A 155 0.90 1.74 -12.39
C ALA A 155 2.18 1.04 -12.86
N THR A 156 2.56 1.28 -14.11
CA THR A 156 3.81 0.80 -14.68
C THR A 156 4.91 1.79 -14.32
N VAL A 157 5.81 1.36 -13.43
CA VAL A 157 7.01 2.12 -13.05
C VAL A 157 8.21 1.22 -13.30
N ALA A 158 9.19 1.69 -14.06
CA ALA A 158 10.37 0.89 -14.38
C ALA A 158 11.29 0.77 -13.17
N SER A 159 11.92 -0.39 -12.99
CA SER A 159 12.95 -0.58 -11.96
C SER A 159 14.08 0.46 -12.11
N GLY A 160 14.56 1.00 -11.00
CA GLY A 160 15.60 2.03 -10.95
C GLY A 160 15.15 3.41 -11.42
N SER A 161 13.85 3.64 -11.66
CA SER A 161 13.32 4.94 -12.11
C SER A 161 12.46 5.62 -11.05
N THR A 162 12.32 6.94 -11.14
CA THR A 162 11.38 7.74 -10.35
C THR A 162 10.18 8.15 -11.20
N LYS A 163 9.01 8.23 -10.57
CA LYS A 163 7.77 8.73 -11.17
C LYS A 163 6.95 9.50 -10.14
N SER A 164 6.79 10.80 -10.36
CA SER A 164 5.91 11.63 -9.52
C SER A 164 4.47 11.18 -9.68
N ALA A 165 3.70 11.21 -8.60
CA ALA A 165 2.26 10.95 -8.65
C ALA A 165 1.43 12.22 -8.83
N THR A 166 2.02 13.30 -9.34
CA THR A 166 1.38 14.63 -9.46
C THR A 166 1.34 15.10 -10.90
N ALA A 167 0.27 15.81 -11.26
CA ALA A 167 0.10 16.36 -12.61
C ALA A 167 1.16 17.39 -13.02
N THR A 168 1.81 18.05 -12.05
CA THR A 168 2.86 19.03 -12.30
C THR A 168 4.11 18.38 -12.89
N ASN A 169 4.45 17.18 -12.44
CA ASN A 169 5.72 16.54 -12.72
C ASN A 169 5.57 15.29 -13.60
N ASP A 170 4.37 14.70 -13.68
CA ASP A 170 4.11 13.52 -14.50
C ASP A 170 2.66 13.50 -15.04
N THR A 171 2.52 13.43 -16.37
CA THR A 171 1.20 13.34 -17.00
C THR A 171 0.62 11.93 -17.03
N ASP A 172 1.47 10.93 -16.86
CA ASP A 172 1.12 9.51 -16.95
C ASP A 172 0.75 8.92 -15.59
N LEU A 173 1.13 9.55 -14.49
CA LEU A 173 0.76 9.16 -13.13
C LEU A 173 0.27 10.37 -12.32
N GLN A 174 -1.04 10.43 -12.10
CA GLN A 174 -1.69 11.50 -11.36
C GLN A 174 -2.62 10.89 -10.33
N LEU A 175 -2.21 10.93 -9.07
CA LEU A 175 -2.96 10.41 -7.93
C LEU A 175 -3.03 11.43 -6.80
N LEU A 176 -2.03 12.32 -6.72
CA LEU A 176 -1.85 13.28 -5.64
C LEU A 176 -1.69 14.71 -6.17
N GLU A 177 -1.93 15.69 -5.31
CA GLU A 177 -1.83 17.13 -5.57
C GLU A 177 -1.30 17.89 -4.34
N GLY A 178 -1.14 19.20 -4.53
CA GLY A 178 -0.64 20.12 -3.52
C GLY A 178 0.88 20.25 -3.55
N THR A 179 1.39 21.30 -2.90
CA THR A 179 2.84 21.51 -2.74
C THR A 179 3.48 20.41 -1.89
N GLN A 180 2.74 19.91 -0.90
CA GLN A 180 3.05 18.64 -0.24
C GLN A 180 2.20 17.56 -0.91
N PRO A 181 2.79 16.73 -1.79
CA PRO A 181 2.01 15.85 -2.65
C PRO A 181 1.58 14.58 -1.90
N PHE A 182 0.69 14.74 -0.91
CA PHE A 182 0.01 13.66 -0.17
C PHE A 182 -1.52 13.81 -0.17
N TYR A 183 -2.05 14.88 -0.76
CA TYR A 183 -3.49 15.06 -0.94
C TYR A 183 -3.91 14.32 -2.20
N SER A 184 -4.88 13.43 -2.09
CA SER A 184 -5.48 12.73 -3.21
C SER A 184 -6.32 13.64 -4.08
N ILE A 185 -6.18 13.50 -5.40
CA ILE A 185 -7.10 14.08 -6.37
C ILE A 185 -8.36 13.23 -6.50
N LEU A 186 -9.40 13.78 -7.15
CA LEU A 186 -10.59 13.02 -7.48
C LEU A 186 -10.23 11.84 -8.39
N TRP A 187 -10.81 10.66 -8.10
CA TRP A 187 -10.57 9.46 -8.91
C TRP A 187 -10.94 9.67 -10.38
N ALA A 188 -12.00 10.44 -10.65
CA ALA A 188 -12.45 10.78 -12.00
C ALA A 188 -11.43 11.59 -12.82
N THR A 189 -10.46 12.22 -12.14
CA THR A 189 -9.38 12.99 -12.75
C THR A 189 -8.01 12.31 -12.63
N SER A 190 -7.95 11.16 -11.95
CA SER A 190 -6.71 10.40 -11.81
C SER A 190 -6.22 9.87 -13.16
N GLN A 191 -4.91 9.67 -13.25
CA GLN A 191 -4.25 9.05 -14.39
C GLN A 191 -3.33 7.93 -13.89
N VAL A 192 -3.44 6.76 -14.51
CA VAL A 192 -2.51 5.65 -14.33
C VAL A 192 -2.09 5.18 -15.71
N ASN A 193 -0.79 5.25 -15.99
CA ASN A 193 -0.21 4.97 -17.31
C ASN A 193 -0.80 5.86 -18.43
N GLY A 194 -1.05 7.15 -18.11
CA GLY A 194 -1.57 8.14 -19.07
C GLY A 194 -3.03 7.94 -19.45
N ALA A 195 -3.77 7.12 -18.70
CA ALA A 195 -5.18 6.87 -18.90
C ALA A 195 -5.96 6.89 -17.58
N ALA A 196 -7.27 7.11 -17.67
CA ALA A 196 -8.16 6.99 -16.53
C ALA A 196 -8.04 5.59 -15.90
N PRO A 197 -8.02 5.47 -14.56
CA PRO A 197 -7.99 4.18 -13.90
C PRO A 197 -9.18 3.29 -14.32
N ALA A 198 -8.98 1.97 -14.29
CA ALA A 198 -10.06 1.04 -14.55
C ALA A 198 -11.24 1.28 -13.60
N ASN A 199 -12.48 1.20 -14.11
CA ASN A 199 -13.68 1.46 -13.29
C ASN A 199 -13.83 0.50 -12.10
N SER A 200 -13.13 -0.63 -12.10
CA SER A 200 -13.04 -1.55 -10.96
C SER A 200 -12.29 -0.98 -9.75
N SER A 201 -11.46 0.06 -9.92
CA SER A 201 -10.80 0.76 -8.82
C SER A 201 -11.55 2.02 -8.36
N LYS A 202 -12.78 2.23 -8.84
CA LYS A 202 -13.58 3.39 -8.46
C LYS A 202 -13.88 3.37 -6.96
N PRO A 203 -13.73 4.49 -6.23
CA PRO A 203 -14.01 4.56 -4.81
C PRO A 203 -15.39 3.98 -4.45
N THR A 204 -15.43 3.21 -3.38
CA THR A 204 -16.66 2.55 -2.91
C THR A 204 -17.65 3.56 -2.31
N GLY A 205 -18.93 3.18 -2.29
CA GLY A 205 -20.00 3.99 -1.70
C GLY A 205 -20.13 5.38 -2.34
N THR A 206 -20.08 6.42 -1.52
CA THR A 206 -20.18 7.83 -1.95
C THR A 206 -18.82 8.54 -2.04
N GLY A 207 -17.71 7.79 -1.92
CA GLY A 207 -16.36 8.35 -2.05
C GLY A 207 -16.10 8.91 -3.44
N THR A 208 -15.24 9.93 -3.53
CA THR A 208 -14.87 10.57 -4.81
C THR A 208 -13.36 10.54 -5.09
N TYR A 209 -12.55 10.12 -4.11
CA TYR A 209 -11.11 9.95 -4.22
C TYR A 209 -10.67 8.69 -3.46
N LEU A 210 -9.51 8.16 -3.82
CA LEU A 210 -8.84 7.08 -3.09
C LEU A 210 -7.79 7.67 -2.16
N GLY A 211 -7.56 7.06 -1.00
CA GLY A 211 -6.57 7.52 -0.04
C GLY A 211 -7.13 8.42 1.06
N ALA A 212 -6.24 9.01 1.85
CA ALA A 212 -6.50 9.52 3.19
C ALA A 212 -7.13 10.90 3.27
N LEU A 213 -6.80 11.77 2.32
CA LEU A 213 -7.03 13.19 2.44
C LEU A 213 -7.09 13.81 1.05
N SER A 214 -7.91 14.82 0.86
CA SER A 214 -8.02 15.59 -0.38
C SER A 214 -8.13 17.07 -0.03
N THR A 215 -7.72 17.96 -0.92
CA THR A 215 -7.89 19.41 -0.73
C THR A 215 -9.36 19.83 -0.71
N GLY A 216 -10.26 18.99 -1.23
CA GLY A 216 -11.70 19.22 -1.23
C GLY A 216 -12.41 18.91 0.11
N VAL A 217 -11.68 18.46 1.12
CA VAL A 217 -12.22 18.17 2.47
C VAL A 217 -11.40 18.85 3.56
N ALA A 218 -11.93 18.88 4.78
CA ALA A 218 -11.19 19.43 5.92
C ALA A 218 -9.91 18.61 6.18
N ASP A 219 -8.77 19.30 6.22
CA ASP A 219 -7.50 18.68 6.55
C ASP A 219 -7.41 18.35 8.04
N TRP A 220 -7.68 17.08 8.35
CA TRP A 220 -7.61 16.55 9.70
C TRP A 220 -6.18 16.46 10.26
N THR A 221 -5.14 16.62 9.43
CA THR A 221 -3.73 16.62 9.88
C THR A 221 -3.26 18.01 10.30
N PHE A 222 -3.96 19.07 9.89
CA PHE A 222 -3.52 20.44 10.10
C PHE A 222 -3.52 20.85 11.58
N GLY A 223 -2.49 21.59 12.00
CA GLY A 223 -2.42 22.23 13.32
C GLY A 223 -1.94 21.36 14.50
N TRP A 224 -1.85 20.04 14.35
CA TRP A 224 -1.36 19.15 15.42
C TRP A 224 -0.27 18.18 14.96
N THR A 225 -0.24 17.80 13.68
CA THR A 225 0.83 16.95 13.15
C THR A 225 2.12 17.73 12.99
N TYR A 226 3.24 17.10 13.35
CA TYR A 226 4.58 17.61 13.08
C TYR A 226 5.14 16.90 11.85
N GLY A 227 5.82 17.63 10.96
CA GLY A 227 6.52 17.07 9.79
C GLY A 227 5.78 17.20 8.46
N LEU A 228 4.44 17.23 8.46
CA LEU A 228 3.66 17.31 7.23
C LEU A 228 3.60 18.74 6.67
N HIS A 229 3.22 19.69 7.53
CA HIS A 229 2.91 21.06 7.11
C HIS A 229 4.12 21.99 7.23
N PRO A 230 4.38 22.90 6.26
CA PRO A 230 5.47 23.87 6.33
C PRO A 230 5.50 24.71 7.60
N SER A 231 4.32 25.01 8.16
CA SER A 231 4.18 25.77 9.40
C SER A 231 4.55 24.98 10.67
N ASN A 232 4.70 23.66 10.58
CA ASN A 232 4.97 22.79 11.73
C ASN A 232 5.88 21.60 11.37
N ARG A 233 7.07 21.87 10.85
CA ARG A 233 8.07 20.85 10.53
C ARG A 233 9.50 21.38 10.63
N GLY A 234 10.46 20.49 10.88
CA GLY A 234 11.89 20.80 10.87
C GLY A 234 12.55 20.64 9.50
N GLN A 235 11.96 19.84 8.62
CA GLN A 235 12.42 19.57 7.25
C GLN A 235 11.23 19.32 6.33
N ALA A 236 11.41 19.54 5.03
CA ALA A 236 10.43 19.15 4.02
C ALA A 236 10.35 17.62 3.88
N LEU A 237 9.23 17.12 3.36
CA LEU A 237 9.11 15.74 2.93
C LEU A 237 10.07 15.49 1.76
N TRP A 238 10.68 14.31 1.73
CA TRP A 238 11.75 13.96 0.79
C TRP A 238 11.31 13.90 -0.68
N PHE A 239 10.01 13.97 -0.94
CA PHE A 239 9.40 13.86 -2.26
C PHE A 239 8.64 15.12 -2.70
N GLU A 240 8.76 16.25 -1.99
CA GLU A 240 8.07 17.50 -2.36
C GLU A 240 8.54 18.11 -3.68
N SER A 241 9.78 17.85 -4.10
CA SER A 241 10.37 18.41 -5.31
C SER A 241 10.34 17.46 -6.52
N LEU A 242 9.69 16.30 -6.39
CA LEU A 242 9.76 15.20 -7.35
C LEU A 242 8.53 15.11 -8.24
#